data_AF-A0A0K8U9J3-F1
#
_entry.id   AF-A0A0K8U9J3-F1
#
_cell.length_a   1.000
_cell.length_b   1.000
_cell.length_c   1.000
_cell.angle_alpha   90.00
_cell.angle_beta   90.00
_cell.angle_gamma   90.00
#
_symmetry.space_group_name_H-M   'P 1'
#
loop_
_entity.id
_entity.type
_entity.pdbx_description
1 polymer ?
#
loop_
_entity_poly.entity_id
_entity_poly.type
_entity_poly.pdbx_seq_one_letter_code
_entity_poly.pdbx_strand_id
1 'polypeptide(L)'
;IFADVERFIMPGITHWQSPHMHAYFPALNSFPSLLGDMLADAINCLGFTWASSPACTELEVIVMNWLGKMIGLPDDFLHLHNKSPGGGVIQTTASEATLVCLLAGRTRAIQRFHERHPGFQDAEINARLVAYCSDQAHSSVEKAALIGNCATQLKF
;
A
#
# COMPACT_ATOMS: atom_id res chain seq x y z
N ILE A 1 -9.92 -27.11 -20.85
CA ILE A 1 -9.53 -26.30 -19.67
C ILE A 1 -8.13 -26.69 -19.18
N PHE A 2 -7.92 -27.80 -18.44
CA PHE A 2 -6.60 -28.07 -17.84
C PHE A 2 -5.47 -28.23 -18.87
N ALA A 3 -5.70 -28.97 -19.96
CA ALA A 3 -4.72 -29.12 -21.05
C ALA A 3 -4.41 -27.79 -21.78
N ASP A 4 -5.32 -26.82 -21.73
CA ASP A 4 -5.13 -25.52 -22.38
C ASP A 4 -4.15 -24.64 -21.60
N VAL A 5 -4.01 -24.85 -20.29
CA VAL A 5 -3.01 -24.16 -19.46
C VAL A 5 -1.60 -24.44 -19.97
N GLU A 6 -1.26 -25.73 -20.15
CA GLU A 6 0.05 -26.12 -20.68
C GLU A 6 0.23 -25.72 -22.15
N ARG A 7 -0.83 -25.86 -22.96
CA ARG A 7 -0.74 -25.66 -24.41
C ARG A 7 -0.67 -24.18 -24.81
N PHE A 8 -1.39 -23.31 -24.11
CA PHE A 8 -1.60 -21.92 -24.54
C PHE A 8 -1.15 -20.88 -23.52
N ILE A 9 -1.10 -21.20 -22.22
CA ILE A 9 -0.71 -20.24 -21.19
C ILE A 9 0.78 -20.35 -20.89
N MET A 10 1.27 -21.52 -20.49
CA MET A 10 2.66 -21.73 -20.05
C MET A 10 3.72 -21.24 -21.06
N PRO A 11 3.59 -21.39 -22.38
CA PRO A 11 4.60 -20.91 -23.32
C PRO A 11 4.82 -19.39 -23.30
N GLY A 12 3.83 -18.62 -22.81
CA GLY A 12 3.91 -17.16 -22.66
C GLY A 12 4.21 -16.69 -21.24
N ILE A 13 4.32 -17.58 -20.26
CA ILE A 13 4.54 -17.23 -18.86
C ILE A 13 6.03 -16.99 -18.60
N THR A 14 6.35 -15.86 -17.98
CA THR A 14 7.64 -15.69 -17.31
C THR A 14 7.60 -16.44 -15.99
N HIS A 15 8.46 -17.46 -15.82
CA HIS A 15 8.46 -18.28 -14.61
C HIS A 15 9.14 -17.58 -13.44
N TRP A 16 8.41 -16.68 -12.76
CA TRP A 16 8.91 -15.90 -11.61
C TRP A 16 9.43 -16.75 -10.44
N GLN A 17 8.94 -17.99 -10.28
CA GLN A 17 9.39 -18.91 -9.22
C GLN A 17 10.60 -19.78 -9.64
N SER A 18 11.13 -19.59 -10.85
CA SER A 18 12.36 -20.28 -11.28
C SER A 18 13.55 -19.76 -10.46
N PRO A 19 14.45 -20.64 -9.97
CA PRO A 19 15.72 -20.22 -9.36
C PRO A 19 16.61 -19.39 -10.30
N HIS A 20 16.34 -19.41 -11.61
CA HIS A 20 17.06 -18.68 -12.63
C HIS A 20 16.42 -17.32 -12.97
N MET A 21 15.34 -16.92 -12.28
CA MET A 21 14.74 -15.59 -12.44
C MET A 21 15.55 -14.58 -11.63
N HIS A 22 16.23 -13.66 -12.32
CA HIS A 22 17.08 -12.63 -11.71
C HIS A 22 16.72 -11.20 -12.16
N ALA A 23 15.55 -11.02 -12.79
CA ALA A 23 15.03 -9.70 -13.16
C ALA A 23 14.14 -9.13 -12.03
N TYR A 24 14.13 -7.80 -11.90
CA TYR A 24 13.36 -7.04 -10.90
C TYR A 24 13.67 -7.44 -9.44
N PHE A 25 12.77 -7.06 -8.52
CA PHE A 25 12.74 -7.61 -7.17
C PHE A 25 11.86 -8.88 -7.12
N PRO A 26 12.14 -9.83 -6.21
CA PRO A 26 11.40 -11.08 -6.13
C PRO A 26 9.90 -10.89 -5.82
N ALA A 27 9.06 -11.66 -6.50
CA ALA A 27 7.63 -11.84 -6.19
C ALA A 27 7.41 -13.33 -5.88
N LEU A 28 7.76 -13.76 -4.66
CA LEU A 28 7.81 -15.17 -4.27
C LEU A 28 6.45 -15.67 -3.78
N ASN A 29 6.13 -16.93 -4.06
CA ASN A 29 5.00 -17.63 -3.47
C ASN A 29 5.45 -18.76 -2.52
N SER A 30 4.51 -19.31 -1.77
CA SER A 30 4.75 -20.47 -0.91
C SER A 30 3.49 -21.30 -0.74
N PHE A 31 3.63 -22.59 -0.41
CA PHE A 31 2.47 -23.47 -0.19
C PHE A 31 1.49 -22.95 0.88
N PRO A 32 1.94 -22.42 2.05
CA PRO A 32 1.02 -21.83 3.02
C PRO A 32 0.24 -20.64 2.46
N SER A 33 0.88 -19.79 1.63
CA SER A 33 0.20 -18.66 1.00
C SER A 33 -0.89 -19.12 0.03
N LEU A 34 -0.62 -20.15 -0.79
CA LEU A 34 -1.62 -20.70 -1.71
C LEU A 34 -2.83 -21.27 -0.95
N LEU A 35 -2.60 -21.99 0.14
CA LEU A 35 -3.68 -22.56 0.97
C LEU A 35 -4.50 -21.47 1.66
N GLY A 36 -3.86 -20.41 2.14
CA GLY A 36 -4.54 -19.26 2.74
C GLY A 36 -5.46 -18.56 1.74
N ASP A 37 -4.97 -18.33 0.53
CA ASP A 37 -5.73 -17.67 -0.54
C ASP A 37 -6.91 -18.54 -1.02
N MET A 38 -6.70 -19.85 -1.20
CA MET A 38 -7.79 -20.79 -1.51
C MET A 38 -8.93 -20.75 -0.47
N LEU A 39 -8.59 -20.61 0.81
CA LEU A 39 -9.59 -20.48 1.88
C LEU A 39 -10.28 -19.11 1.85
N ALA A 40 -9.52 -18.03 1.64
CA ALA A 40 -10.06 -16.68 1.50
C ALA A 40 -11.06 -16.59 0.34
N ASP A 41 -10.69 -17.14 -0.83
CA ASP A 41 -11.53 -17.23 -2.03
C ASP A 41 -12.78 -18.09 -1.80
N ALA A 42 -12.68 -19.18 -1.03
CA ALA A 42 -13.83 -20.02 -0.70
C ALA A 42 -14.83 -19.30 0.22
N ILE A 43 -14.35 -18.49 1.16
CA ILE A 43 -15.19 -17.69 2.05
C ILE A 43 -15.79 -16.48 1.31
N ASN A 44 -15.00 -15.84 0.44
CA ASN A 44 -15.39 -14.71 -0.42
C ASN A 44 -16.15 -13.59 0.31
N CYS A 45 -15.72 -13.24 1.53
CA CYS A 45 -16.31 -12.14 2.28
C CYS A 45 -15.68 -10.79 1.90
N LEU A 46 -16.43 -9.69 2.08
CA LEU A 46 -15.95 -8.33 1.81
C LEU A 46 -15.85 -7.53 3.12
N GLY A 47 -14.67 -6.99 3.42
CA GLY A 47 -14.35 -6.26 4.65
C GLY A 47 -14.38 -4.73 4.54
N PHE A 48 -15.30 -4.14 3.76
CA PHE A 48 -15.37 -2.68 3.59
C PHE A 48 -15.83 -1.92 4.85
N THR A 49 -16.47 -2.62 5.80
CA THR A 49 -16.69 -2.15 7.17
C THR A 49 -16.46 -3.29 8.14
N TRP A 50 -16.27 -2.99 9.43
CA TRP A 50 -16.19 -4.03 10.46
C TRP A 50 -17.44 -4.93 10.45
N ALA A 51 -18.63 -4.35 10.30
CA ALA A 51 -19.89 -5.10 10.33
C ALA A 51 -20.09 -6.04 9.12
N SER A 52 -19.43 -5.79 7.98
CA SER A 52 -19.60 -6.63 6.79
C SER A 52 -18.83 -7.95 6.89
N SER A 53 -17.71 -7.96 7.62
CA SER A 53 -17.00 -9.18 8.02
C SER A 53 -16.02 -8.87 9.16
N PRO A 54 -16.41 -9.06 10.43
CA PRO A 54 -15.56 -8.71 11.58
C PRO A 54 -14.21 -9.43 11.54
N ALA A 55 -14.22 -10.72 11.18
CA ALA A 55 -13.03 -11.55 11.09
C ALA A 55 -12.03 -11.03 10.04
N CYS A 56 -12.51 -10.46 8.92
CA CYS A 56 -11.65 -9.87 7.90
C CYS A 56 -10.84 -8.68 8.46
N THR A 57 -11.48 -7.83 9.26
CA THR A 57 -10.81 -6.65 9.85
C THR A 57 -9.93 -7.03 11.04
N GLU A 58 -10.44 -7.86 11.96
CA GLU A 58 -9.73 -8.20 13.20
C GLU A 58 -8.49 -9.05 12.93
N LEU A 59 -8.54 -9.98 11.96
CA LEU A 59 -7.38 -10.78 11.59
C LEU A 59 -6.28 -9.91 10.98
N GLU A 60 -6.63 -8.94 10.13
CA GLU A 60 -5.67 -8.00 9.57
C GLU A 60 -4.98 -7.19 10.65
N VAL A 61 -5.73 -6.67 11.63
CA VAL A 61 -5.18 -5.95 12.79
C VAL A 61 -4.14 -6.78 13.53
N ILE A 62 -4.44 -8.05 13.82
CA ILE A 62 -3.54 -8.96 14.53
C ILE A 62 -2.28 -9.24 13.71
N VAL A 63 -2.42 -9.60 12.43
CA VAL A 63 -1.30 -9.96 11.56
C VAL A 63 -0.40 -8.76 11.29
N MET A 64 -0.96 -7.57 11.05
CA MET A 64 -0.17 -6.35 10.87
C MET A 64 0.58 -5.96 12.15
N ASN A 65 -0.01 -6.20 13.32
CA ASN A 65 0.66 -6.01 14.59
C ASN A 65 1.82 -7.01 14.79
N TRP A 66 1.67 -8.27 14.35
CA TRP A 66 2.77 -9.24 14.34
C TRP A 66 3.89 -8.80 13.39
N LEU A 67 3.55 -8.38 12.16
CA LEU A 67 4.52 -7.93 11.18
C LEU A 67 5.32 -6.73 11.67
N GLY A 68 4.65 -5.72 12.23
CA GLY A 68 5.31 -4.54 12.80
C GLY A 68 6.33 -4.92 13.88
N LYS A 69 5.98 -5.86 14.77
CA LYS A 69 6.90 -6.39 15.78
C LYS A 69 8.07 -7.17 15.16
N MET A 70 7.81 -8.02 14.15
CA MET A 70 8.84 -8.83 13.51
C MET A 70 9.93 -7.99 12.82
N ILE A 71 9.57 -6.83 12.27
CA ILE A 71 10.51 -5.92 11.60
C ILE A 71 11.00 -4.79 12.53
N GLY A 72 10.63 -4.80 13.80
CA GLY A 72 11.09 -3.84 14.81
C GLY A 72 10.56 -2.41 14.62
N LEU A 73 9.33 -2.24 14.14
CA LEU A 73 8.71 -0.91 14.07
C LEU A 73 8.45 -0.33 15.48
N PRO A 74 8.50 1.01 15.62
CA PRO A 74 8.05 1.68 16.84
C PRO A 74 6.61 1.31 17.24
N ASP A 75 6.34 1.33 18.54
CA ASP A 75 5.03 0.98 19.10
C ASP A 75 3.88 1.86 18.59
N ASP A 76 4.16 3.08 18.13
CA ASP A 76 3.18 3.99 17.52
C ASP A 76 2.58 3.47 16.19
N PHE A 77 3.19 2.45 15.58
CA PHE A 77 2.67 1.76 14.38
C PHE A 77 1.85 0.51 14.71
N LEU A 78 1.80 0.10 15.98
CA LEU A 78 1.16 -1.13 16.41
C LEU A 78 -0.28 -0.86 16.88
N HIS A 79 -1.26 -1.54 16.26
CA HIS A 79 -2.67 -1.41 16.63
C HIS A 79 -2.96 -1.75 18.09
N LEU A 80 -2.28 -2.78 18.61
CA LEU A 80 -2.59 -3.37 19.92
C LEU A 80 -1.73 -2.80 21.06
N HIS A 81 -0.93 -1.76 20.79
CA HIS A 81 -0.15 -1.09 21.83
C HIS A 81 -0.99 0.00 22.53
N ASN A 82 -0.94 0.01 23.86
CA ASN A 82 -1.69 0.98 24.66
C ASN A 82 -1.28 2.41 24.29
N LYS A 83 -2.24 3.22 23.82
CA LYS A 83 -2.10 4.62 23.39
C LYS A 83 -1.51 4.85 22.00
N SER A 84 -1.32 3.81 21.18
CA SER A 84 -0.93 4.01 19.78
C SER A 84 -2.03 4.77 19.02
N PRO A 85 -1.71 5.89 18.34
CA PRO A 85 -2.65 6.57 17.46
C PRO A 85 -2.65 5.98 16.03
N GLY A 86 -1.79 5.00 15.77
CA GLY A 86 -1.53 4.44 14.45
C GLY A 86 -1.87 2.95 14.33
N GLY A 87 -1.47 2.37 13.20
CA GLY A 87 -1.74 0.98 12.87
C GLY A 87 -1.29 0.63 11.45
N GLY A 88 -1.26 -0.66 11.13
CA GLY A 88 -0.95 -1.17 9.80
C GLY A 88 -2.20 -1.61 9.04
N VAL A 89 -2.22 -1.39 7.73
CA VAL A 89 -3.29 -1.83 6.83
C VAL A 89 -2.68 -2.49 5.61
N ILE A 90 -3.30 -3.56 5.10
CA ILE A 90 -2.85 -4.22 3.87
C ILE A 90 -3.28 -3.35 2.67
N GLN A 91 -2.36 -3.18 1.72
CA GLN A 91 -2.60 -2.51 0.44
C GLN A 91 -2.15 -3.45 -0.68
N THR A 92 -2.73 -3.30 -1.88
CA THR A 92 -2.41 -4.18 -3.01
C THR A 92 -0.98 -3.98 -3.49
N THR A 93 -0.48 -2.73 -3.44
CA THR A 93 0.87 -2.39 -3.90
C THR A 93 1.53 -1.30 -3.06
N ALA A 94 2.86 -1.26 -3.08
CA ALA A 94 3.63 -0.13 -2.52
C ALA A 94 3.34 1.21 -3.24
N SER A 95 2.91 1.15 -4.51
CA SER A 95 2.54 2.34 -5.29
C SER A 95 1.26 2.97 -4.75
N GLU A 96 0.25 2.15 -4.42
CA GLU A 96 -0.98 2.60 -3.77
C GLU A 96 -0.71 3.15 -2.38
N ALA A 97 0.10 2.47 -1.56
CA ALA A 97 0.49 2.97 -0.25
C ALA A 97 1.17 4.35 -0.35
N THR A 98 2.08 4.54 -1.32
CA THR A 98 2.73 5.85 -1.59
C THR A 98 1.70 6.92 -1.94
N LEU A 99 0.74 6.61 -2.81
CA LEU A 99 -0.33 7.52 -3.20
C LEU A 99 -1.22 7.89 -2.00
N VAL A 100 -1.64 6.92 -1.20
CA VAL A 100 -2.45 7.14 0.00
C VAL A 100 -1.70 8.06 0.98
N CYS A 101 -0.41 7.81 1.22
CA CYS A 101 0.42 8.67 2.06
C CYS A 101 0.51 10.10 1.51
N LEU A 102 0.71 10.28 0.20
CA LEU A 102 0.78 11.59 -0.44
C LEU A 102 -0.53 12.35 -0.29
N LEU A 103 -1.68 11.69 -0.55
CA LEU A 103 -3.00 12.31 -0.43
C LEU A 103 -3.32 12.69 1.02
N ALA A 104 -3.00 11.83 1.99
CA ALA A 104 -3.17 12.13 3.41
C ALA A 104 -2.32 13.32 3.85
N GLY A 105 -1.03 13.34 3.46
CA GLY A 105 -0.11 14.43 3.74
C GLY A 105 -0.55 15.76 3.12
N ARG A 106 -0.98 15.74 1.86
CA ARG A 106 -1.54 16.89 1.13
C ARG A 106 -2.76 17.46 1.84
N THR A 107 -3.75 16.61 2.15
CA THR A 107 -4.98 17.03 2.85
C THR A 107 -4.64 17.64 4.22
N ARG A 108 -3.72 17.04 4.97
CA ARG A 108 -3.28 17.57 6.26
C ARG A 108 -2.56 18.91 6.12
N ALA A 109 -1.75 19.10 5.09
CA ALA A 109 -1.06 20.35 4.82
C ALA A 109 -2.04 21.49 4.47
N ILE A 110 -3.06 21.19 3.65
CA ILE A 110 -4.12 22.14 3.31
C ILE A 110 -4.88 22.58 4.57
N GLN A 111 -5.31 21.62 5.40
CA GLN A 111 -6.00 21.92 6.67
C GLN A 111 -5.18 22.83 7.58
N ARG A 112 -3.90 22.52 7.78
CA ARG A 112 -2.99 23.34 8.60
C ARG A 112 -2.77 24.75 8.04
N PHE A 113 -2.80 24.90 6.72
CA PHE A 113 -2.68 26.21 6.09
C PHE A 113 -3.92 27.06 6.35
N HIS A 114 -5.11 26.47 6.21
CA HIS A 114 -6.40 27.11 6.50
C HIS A 114 -6.53 27.61 7.93
N GLU A 115 -6.04 26.83 8.91
CA GLU A 115 -6.04 27.23 10.33
C GLU A 115 -5.34 28.58 10.56
N ARG A 116 -4.39 28.96 9.69
CA ARG A 116 -3.61 30.21 9.80
C ARG A 116 -4.05 31.28 8.81
N HIS A 117 -4.59 30.88 7.66
CA HIS A 117 -4.96 31.78 6.55
C HIS A 117 -6.36 31.42 6.03
N PRO A 118 -7.42 31.73 6.79
CA PRO A 118 -8.77 31.47 6.34
C PRO A 118 -9.08 32.27 5.06
N GLY A 119 -9.77 31.66 4.11
CA GLY A 119 -10.28 32.32 2.90
C GLY A 119 -9.59 31.97 1.59
N PHE A 120 -8.47 31.23 1.61
CA PHE A 120 -7.89 30.65 0.39
C PHE A 120 -8.68 29.41 -0.05
N GLN A 121 -8.69 29.11 -1.35
CA GLN A 121 -9.29 27.87 -1.86
C GLN A 121 -8.29 26.72 -1.78
N ASP A 122 -8.78 25.49 -1.56
CA ASP A 122 -7.94 24.28 -1.49
C ASP A 122 -7.04 24.12 -2.73
N ALA A 123 -7.56 24.45 -3.91
CA ALA A 123 -6.82 24.39 -5.17
C ALA A 123 -5.64 25.38 -5.21
N GLU A 124 -5.81 26.58 -4.66
CA GLU A 124 -4.74 27.61 -4.62
C GLU A 124 -3.63 27.19 -3.66
N ILE A 125 -3.99 26.57 -2.54
CA ILE A 125 -3.04 26.02 -1.58
C ILE A 125 -2.31 24.84 -2.22
N ASN A 126 -3.05 23.92 -2.84
CA ASN A 126 -2.48 22.73 -3.46
C ASN A 126 -1.48 23.07 -4.58
N ALA A 127 -1.77 24.10 -5.39
CA ALA A 127 -0.87 24.57 -6.44
C ALA A 127 0.49 25.08 -5.91
N ARG A 128 0.60 25.33 -4.60
CA ARG A 128 1.84 25.78 -3.92
C ARG A 128 2.51 24.67 -3.11
N LEU A 129 1.89 23.49 -3.01
CA LEU A 129 2.48 22.36 -2.31
C LEU A 129 3.58 21.71 -3.16
N VAL A 130 4.67 21.33 -2.49
CA VAL A 130 5.80 20.63 -3.11
C VAL A 130 6.12 19.39 -2.29
N ALA A 131 6.12 18.24 -2.94
CA ALA A 131 6.60 16.97 -2.41
C ALA A 131 8.06 16.74 -2.82
N TYR A 132 8.81 16.02 -1.98
CA TYR A 132 10.22 15.72 -2.23
C TYR A 132 10.46 14.21 -2.22
N CYS A 133 11.38 13.76 -3.06
CA CYS A 133 11.90 12.41 -3.07
C CYS A 133 13.37 12.40 -3.53
N SER A 134 14.04 11.27 -3.30
CA SER A 134 15.37 11.00 -3.87
C SER A 134 15.30 10.89 -5.39
N ASP A 135 16.40 11.22 -6.07
CA ASP A 135 16.57 10.98 -7.51
C ASP A 135 16.60 9.49 -7.90
N GLN A 136 16.81 8.58 -6.95
CA GLN A 136 16.71 7.12 -7.11
C GLN A 136 15.35 6.56 -6.70
N ALA A 137 14.37 7.42 -6.39
CA ALA A 137 13.05 6.96 -5.98
C ALA A 137 12.37 6.15 -7.09
N HIS A 138 11.60 5.13 -6.70
CA HIS A 138 10.81 4.35 -7.64
C HIS A 138 9.81 5.25 -8.38
N SER A 139 9.55 4.96 -9.66
CA SER A 139 8.66 5.73 -10.53
C SER A 139 7.24 5.91 -9.99
N SER A 140 6.82 5.07 -9.04
CA SER A 140 5.55 5.22 -8.33
C SER A 140 5.42 6.55 -7.58
N VAL A 141 6.52 7.16 -7.13
CA VAL A 141 6.46 8.46 -6.43
C VAL A 141 6.07 9.58 -7.39
N GLU A 142 6.69 9.63 -8.56
CA GLU A 142 6.33 10.58 -9.62
C GLU A 142 4.88 10.35 -10.09
N LYS A 143 4.50 9.08 -10.29
CA LYS A 143 3.12 8.71 -10.63
C LYS A 143 2.12 9.15 -9.55
N ALA A 144 2.46 8.97 -8.28
CA ALA A 144 1.61 9.39 -7.16
C ALA A 144 1.43 10.91 -7.13
N ALA A 145 2.49 11.67 -7.42
CA ALA A 145 2.44 13.13 -7.51
C ALA A 145 1.59 13.61 -8.69
N LEU A 146 1.73 12.97 -9.84
CA LEU A 146 0.92 13.25 -11.04
C LEU A 146 -0.58 13.01 -10.77
N ILE A 147 -0.94 11.87 -10.19
CA ILE A 147 -2.33 11.54 -9.84
C ILE A 147 -2.84 12.45 -8.72
N GLY A 148 -1.99 12.73 -7.73
CA GLY A 148 -2.30 13.57 -6.58
C GLY A 148 -2.31 15.07 -6.88
N ASN A 149 -2.01 15.49 -8.11
CA ASN A 149 -1.85 16.88 -8.53
C ASN A 149 -0.97 17.68 -7.55
N CYS A 150 0.17 17.11 -7.16
CA CYS A 150 1.17 17.77 -6.33
C CYS A 150 2.45 17.94 -7.15
N ALA A 151 3.07 19.13 -7.07
CA ALA A 151 4.39 19.32 -7.67
C ALA A 151 5.42 18.46 -6.91
N THR A 152 6.34 17.82 -7.65
CA THR A 152 7.46 17.08 -7.08
C THR A 152 8.78 17.77 -7.41
N GLN A 153 9.68 17.84 -6.43
CA GLN A 153 11.06 18.25 -6.62
C GLN A 153 11.99 17.10 -6.20
N LEU A 154 12.86 16.70 -7.13
CA LEU A 154 13.93 15.74 -6.87
C LEU A 154 15.00 16.40 -5.99
N LYS A 155 15.48 15.68 -4.98
CA LYS A 155 16.64 16.08 -4.17
C LYS A 155 17.77 15.04 -4.32
N PHE A 156 18.99 15.58 -4.46
CA PHE A 156 20.27 14.90 -4.70
C PHE A 156 20.64 13.90 -3.59
#